data_AF-A0A350EQ91-F1
#
_entry.id   AF-A0A350EQ91-F1
#
_cell.length_a   1.000
_cell.length_b   1.000
_cell.length_c   1.000
_cell.angle_alpha   90.00
_cell.angle_beta   90.00
_cell.angle_gamma   90.00
#
_symmetry.space_group_name_H-M   'P 1'
#
loop_
_entity.id
_entity.type
_entity.pdbx_description
1 polymer ?
#
loop_
_entity_poly.entity_id
_entity_poly.type
_entity_poly.pdbx_seq_one_letter_code
_entity_poly.pdbx_strand_id
1 'polypeptide(L)' 'MLADEKTSAEQYAIYRKMLPAKRLALAESLYWSARKLKAAWLRGQHGDWSDEKVSAEVTRLFTHARS' A
#
# COMPACT_ATOMS: atom_id res chain seq x y z
N MET A 1 5.25 -16.29 5.13
CA MET A 1 3.90 -15.98 4.66
C MET A 1 2.90 -16.85 5.39
N LEU A 2 1.84 -16.27 5.93
CA LEU A 2 0.74 -17.03 6.54
C LEU A 2 0.02 -17.87 5.46
N ALA A 3 -0.70 -18.92 5.84
CA ALA A 3 -1.29 -19.87 4.89
C ALA A 3 -2.34 -19.22 3.97
N ASP A 4 -3.01 -18.17 4.45
CA ASP A 4 -3.97 -17.30 3.76
C ASP A 4 -3.32 -16.24 2.87
N GLU A 5 -2.00 -16.03 2.97
CA GLU A 5 -1.25 -15.13 2.08
C GLU A 5 -0.87 -15.78 0.74
N LYS A 6 -1.12 -17.09 0.55
CA LYS A 6 -0.89 -17.74 -0.74
C LYS A 6 -2.00 -17.40 -1.74
N THR A 7 -1.62 -16.68 -2.80
CA THR A 7 -2.52 -16.41 -3.92
C THR A 7 -3.02 -17.71 -4.57
N SER A 8 -4.33 -17.88 -4.67
CA SER A 8 -4.95 -19.07 -5.26
C SER A 8 -4.85 -19.07 -6.79
N ALA A 9 -4.97 -20.25 -7.40
CA ALA A 9 -5.01 -20.38 -8.87
C ALA A 9 -6.19 -19.58 -9.48
N GLU A 10 -7.31 -19.51 -8.76
CA GLU A 10 -8.49 -18.71 -9.15
C GLU A 10 -8.18 -17.22 -9.16
N GLN A 11 -7.51 -16.70 -8.11
CA GLN A 11 -7.10 -15.30 -8.06
C GLN A 11 -6.16 -14.92 -9.22
N TYR A 12 -5.25 -15.82 -9.60
CA TYR A 12 -4.42 -15.62 -10.79
C TYR A 12 -5.24 -15.60 -12.08
N ALA A 13 -6.20 -16.51 -12.24
CA ALA A 13 -7.06 -16.55 -13.41
C ALA A 13 -7.90 -15.26 -13.55
N ILE A 14 -8.43 -14.75 -12.44
CA ILE A 14 -9.15 -13.47 -12.37
C ILE A 14 -8.23 -12.33 -12.78
N TYR A 15 -7.04 -12.23 -12.18
CA TYR A 15 -6.08 -11.16 -12.48
C TYR A 15 -5.66 -11.15 -13.95
N ARG A 16 -5.38 -12.32 -14.54
CA ARG A 16 -5.00 -12.46 -15.95
C ARG A 16 -6.10 -12.03 -16.92
N LYS A 17 -7.38 -12.17 -16.53
CA LYS A 17 -8.53 -11.75 -17.33
C LYS A 17 -8.91 -10.28 -17.14
N MET A 18 -8.30 -9.57 -16.18
CA MET A 18 -8.61 -8.16 -15.96
C MET A 18 -8.15 -7.29 -17.14
N LEU A 19 -9.01 -6.37 -17.56
CA LEU A 19 -8.61 -5.31 -18.49
C LEU A 19 -7.42 -4.51 -17.94
N PRO A 20 -6.46 -4.10 -18.77
CA PRO A 20 -5.31 -3.30 -18.34
C PRO A 20 -5.69 -2.06 -17.53
N ALA A 21 -6.73 -1.33 -17.93
CA ALA A 21 -7.23 -0.16 -17.21
C ALA A 21 -7.71 -0.51 -15.78
N LYS A 22 -8.37 -1.66 -15.61
CA LYS A 22 -8.83 -2.14 -14.29
C LYS A 22 -7.63 -2.54 -13.42
N ARG A 23 -6.60 -3.15 -14.00
CA ARG A 23 -5.35 -3.46 -13.29
C ARG A 23 -4.66 -2.20 -12.79
N LEU A 24 -4.59 -1.16 -13.62
CA LEU A 24 -4.01 0.13 -13.23
C LEU A 24 -4.79 0.79 -12.10
N ALA A 25 -6.12 0.88 -12.21
CA ALA A 25 -6.96 1.45 -11.16
C ALA A 25 -6.84 0.69 -9.83
N LEU A 26 -6.74 -0.65 -9.88
CA LEU A 26 -6.53 -1.47 -8.69
C LEU A 26 -5.15 -1.19 -8.07
N ALA A 27 -4.09 -1.13 -8.89
CA ALA A 27 -2.75 -0.82 -8.42
C ALA A 27 -2.67 0.56 -7.75
N GLU A 28 -3.33 1.57 -8.32
CA GLU A 28 -3.44 2.90 -7.72
C GLU A 28 -4.17 2.86 -6.36
N SER A 29 -5.29 2.15 -6.28
CA SER A 29 -6.03 2.00 -5.01
C SER A 29 -5.17 1.34 -3.91
N LEU A 30 -4.38 0.33 -4.28
CA LEU A 30 -3.46 -0.37 -3.37
C LEU A 30 -2.32 0.55 -2.93
N TYR A 31 -1.76 1.34 -3.85
CA TYR A 31 -0.75 2.34 -3.54
C TYR A 31 -1.24 3.33 -2.47
N TRP A 32 -2.43 3.91 -2.65
CA TRP A 32 -2.99 4.84 -1.66
C TRP A 32 -3.36 4.16 -0.35
N SER A 33 -3.85 2.92 -0.39
CA SER A 33 -4.18 2.15 0.81
C SER A 33 -2.94 1.87 1.66
N ALA A 34 -1.84 1.48 1.03
CA ALA A 34 -0.55 1.27 1.70
C ALA A 34 -0.06 2.55 2.38
N ARG A 35 -0.18 3.71 1.71
CA ARG A 35 0.20 5.01 2.29
C ARG A 35 -0.66 5.38 3.50
N LYS A 36 -1.97 5.14 3.45
CA LYS A 36 -2.88 5.36 4.60
C LYS A 36 -2.51 4.47 5.79
N LEU A 37 -2.24 3.19 5.54
CA LEU A 37 -1.80 2.26 6.57
C LEU A 37 -0.49 2.72 7.21
N LYS A 38 0.48 3.17 6.40
CA LYS A 38 1.75 3.68 6.90
C LYS A 38 1.60 4.95 7.72
N ALA A 39 0.71 5.87 7.30
CA ALA A 39 0.39 7.07 8.06
C ALA A 39 -0.21 6.74 9.43
N ALA A 40 -1.16 5.80 9.49
CA ALA A 40 -1.76 5.36 10.75
C ALA A 40 -0.71 4.74 11.69
N TRP A 41 0.18 3.90 11.15
CA TRP A 41 1.30 3.36 11.90
C TRP A 41 2.22 4.46 12.44
N LEU A 42 2.59 5.46 11.63
CA LEU A 42 3.42 6.59 12.08
C LEU A 42 2.76 7.40 13.19
N ARG A 43 1.46 7.69 13.09
CA ARG A 43 0.71 8.37 14.16
C ARG A 43 0.70 7.58 15.47
N GLY A 44 0.63 6.25 15.38
CA GLY A 44 0.71 5.38 16.56
C GLY A 44 2.09 5.37 17.22
N GLN A 45 3.16 5.54 16.45
CA GLN A 45 4.54 5.59 16.97
C GLN A 45 4.97 7.00 17.42
N HIS A 46 4.43 8.04 16.79
CA HIS A 46 4.79 9.44 16.98
C HIS A 46 3.54 10.28 17.24
N GLY A 47 2.99 10.16 18.46
CA GLY A 47 1.77 10.88 18.86
C GLY A 47 1.92 12.40 18.93
N ASP A 48 3.15 12.91 18.93
CA ASP A 48 3.51 14.33 18.97
C ASP A 48 3.65 14.98 17.58
N TRP A 49 3.63 14.18 16.51
CA TRP A 49 3.83 14.70 15.16
C TRP A 49 2.56 15.34 14.60
N SER A 50 2.73 16.46 13.89
CA SER A 50 1.66 17.05 13.10
C SER A 50 1.33 16.19 11.87
N ASP A 51 0.14 16.38 11.30
CA ASP A 51 -0.28 15.67 10.10
C ASP A 51 0.63 15.97 8.90
N GLU A 52 1.16 17.19 8.79
CA GLU A 52 2.12 17.57 7.74
C GLU A 52 3.41 16.76 7.88
N LYS A 53 3.90 16.58 9.10
CA LYS A 53 5.12 15.81 9.37
C LYS A 53 4.91 14.33 9.05
N VAL A 54 3.76 13.77 9.42
CA VAL A 54 3.39 12.40 9.04
C VAL A 54 3.31 12.26 7.51
N SER A 55 2.67 13.19 6.82
CA SER A 55 2.53 13.17 5.35
C SER A 55 3.89 13.26 4.64
N ALA A 56 4.78 14.14 5.11
CA ALA A 56 6.14 14.27 4.60
C ALA A 56 6.93 12.97 4.77
N GLU A 57 6.83 12.34 5.95
CA GLU A 57 7.54 11.10 6.23
C GLU A 57 7.00 9.91 5.42
N VAL A 58 5.68 9.77 5.26
CA VAL A 58 5.10 8.77 4.36
C VAL A 58 5.61 8.99 2.93
N THR A 59 5.70 10.25 2.48
CA THR A 59 6.26 10.57 1.17
C THR A 59 7.72 10.14 1.06
N ARG A 60 8.53 10.46 2.06
CA ARG A 60 9.94 10.04 2.13
C ARG A 60 10.08 8.52 2.05
N LEU A 61 9.31 7.77 2.83
CA LEU A 61 9.39 6.30 2.90
C LEU A 61 9.01 5.60 1.59
N PHE A 62 8.01 6.11 0.86
CA PHE A 62 7.58 5.52 -0.41
C PHE A 62 8.42 5.98 -1.61
N THR A 63 9.14 7.09 -1.50
CA THR A 63 10.05 7.58 -2.56
C THR A 63 11.48 7.08 -2.37
N HIS A 64 11.90 6.82 -1.14
CA HIS A 64 13.25 6.37 -0.80
C HIS A 64 13.21 4.93 -0.29
N ALA A 65 12.95 3.98 -1.20
CA ALA A 65 13.07 2.56 -0.91
C ALA A 65 14.52 2.23 -0.55
N ARG A 66 14.85 2.29 0.74
CA ARG A 66 16.14 1.80 1.24
C ARG A 66 16.02 0.28 1.39
N SER A 67 16.91 -0.42 0.70
CA SER A 67 17.18 -1.85 0.82
C SER A 67 17.60 -2.23 2.23
#